data_AF-A0A2E5HPL9-F1
#
_entry.id   AF-A0A2E5HPL9-F1
#
_cell.length_a   1.000
_cell.length_b   1.000
_cell.length_c   1.000
_cell.angle_alpha   90.00
_cell.angle_beta   90.00
_cell.angle_gamma   90.00
#
_symmetry.space_group_name_H-M   'P 1'
#
loop_
_entity.id
_entity.type
_entity.pdbx_description
1 polymer ?
#
loop_
_entity_poly.entity_id
_entity_poly.type
_entity_poly.pdbx_seq_one_letter_code
_entity_poly.pdbx_strand_id
1 'polypeptide(L)'
;MHRIRPALLGLGLSLAALGCEPAPPIQVVSGSDLTRPFTEALERPERSRRPPVGAEDAKTLAEYNTLLDTFLERSEDAFDKPETEGYLPGLERFFVATGRTFEMLDLYRTVYDQNGPRHYVAPRLAWAYVSVGRMDEAQKISDASLTHRPNDPMSHFVDGYLASRAGEPSVPLIRKVRAAWSKALELDPNFKGPGSITARMLKVRIQEMDRVLKQSGESPTKAPTPPPTPPAPEARLDRDAEPEAPGPSDEEPAEAPEQDTPTEQPVKANPKLVEAETKLAFSDFSGAAGLFREVLTQEPNNLRAEYGLALAVWKAPGQGDRAEALKLLGEVSGRDDLTARQLYELGTIYARTAQDLSKAVPLWERARKLDPQFASSVGIDKLLNP
;
A
#
# COMPACT_ATOMS: atom_id res chain seq x y z
N MET A 1 32.65 80.42 -20.38
CA MET A 1 33.69 79.50 -20.91
C MET A 1 33.03 78.38 -21.69
N HIS A 2 33.68 77.97 -22.78
CA HIS A 2 33.28 77.13 -23.91
C HIS A 2 32.32 75.95 -23.64
N ARG A 3 31.22 75.81 -24.40
CA ARG A 3 31.06 75.03 -25.66
C ARG A 3 31.63 73.60 -25.58
N ILE A 4 30.80 72.59 -25.85
CA ILE A 4 30.89 71.64 -26.99
C ILE A 4 29.71 70.65 -26.91
N ARG A 5 28.87 70.65 -27.97
CA ARG A 5 28.10 69.47 -28.41
C ARG A 5 29.02 68.62 -29.29
N PRO A 6 28.75 67.31 -29.42
CA PRO A 6 28.47 66.85 -30.78
C PRO A 6 27.25 65.92 -30.88
N ALA A 7 26.64 66.02 -32.05
CA ALA A 7 25.70 65.07 -32.63
C ALA A 7 26.47 64.12 -33.57
N LEU A 8 25.95 62.89 -33.78
CA LEU A 8 25.67 62.24 -35.08
C LEU A 8 25.90 60.72 -35.10
N LEU A 9 25.07 60.09 -35.95
CA LEU A 9 25.11 58.76 -36.56
C LEU A 9 24.61 57.60 -35.66
N GLY A 10 23.54 56.87 -35.98
CA GLY A 10 22.93 56.58 -37.27
C GLY A 10 23.27 55.16 -37.68
N LEU A 11 22.44 54.20 -37.26
CA LEU A 11 22.40 52.84 -37.82
C LEU A 11 21.00 52.28 -37.59
N GLY A 12 20.15 52.46 -38.61
CA GLY A 12 18.91 51.73 -38.75
C GLY A 12 19.23 50.32 -39.26
N LEU A 13 18.91 49.31 -38.44
CA LEU A 13 18.85 47.92 -38.88
C LEU A 13 17.37 47.62 -39.20
N SER A 14 17.04 47.60 -40.47
CA SER A 14 15.80 47.00 -40.98
C SER A 14 15.93 45.48 -40.89
N LEU A 15 15.26 44.85 -39.93
CA LEU A 15 15.02 43.41 -39.93
C LEU A 15 13.72 43.14 -40.69
N ALA A 16 13.89 42.52 -41.85
CA ALA A 16 12.82 42.04 -42.70
C ALA A 16 11.92 41.05 -41.94
N ALA A 17 10.62 41.25 -42.09
CA ALA A 17 9.57 40.37 -41.59
C ALA A 17 9.66 38.99 -42.27
N LEU A 18 10.03 37.97 -41.52
CA LEU A 18 9.64 36.60 -41.79
C LEU A 18 8.29 36.38 -41.12
N GLY A 19 7.26 36.18 -41.93
CA GLY A 19 5.92 35.84 -41.47
C GLY A 19 5.92 34.50 -40.75
N CYS A 20 5.81 34.54 -39.42
CA CYS A 20 5.28 33.42 -38.66
C CYS A 20 3.76 33.58 -38.61
N GLU A 21 3.04 32.74 -39.35
CA GLU A 21 1.64 32.47 -39.05
C GLU A 21 1.54 32.00 -37.59
N PRO A 22 0.67 32.59 -36.76
CA PRO A 22 0.42 32.06 -35.43
C PRO A 22 -0.21 30.67 -35.57
N ALA A 23 0.45 29.67 -35.00
CA ALA A 23 -0.09 28.33 -34.90
C ALA A 23 -1.50 28.38 -34.27
N PRO A 24 -2.47 27.59 -34.78
CA PRO A 24 -3.81 27.59 -34.22
C PRO A 24 -3.75 27.19 -32.74
N PRO A 25 -4.63 27.76 -31.89
CA PRO A 25 -4.67 27.44 -30.48
C PRO A 25 -4.89 25.94 -30.29
N ILE A 26 -3.95 25.30 -29.59
CA ILE A 26 -4.09 23.91 -29.14
C ILE A 26 -5.33 23.88 -28.26
N GLN A 27 -6.38 23.20 -28.73
CA GLN A 27 -7.53 22.90 -27.89
C GLN A 27 -7.08 21.93 -26.79
N VAL A 28 -6.95 22.47 -25.58
CA VAL A 28 -6.78 21.67 -24.36
C VAL A 28 -8.07 20.88 -24.18
N VAL A 29 -8.04 19.59 -24.52
CA VAL A 29 -9.12 18.66 -24.22
C VAL A 29 -9.19 18.54 -22.70
N SER A 30 -10.27 19.06 -22.10
CA SER A 30 -10.56 18.97 -20.68
C SER A 30 -10.54 17.50 -20.22
N GLY A 31 -9.66 17.17 -19.27
CA GLY A 31 -9.39 15.81 -18.77
C GLY A 31 -10.50 15.15 -17.94
N SER A 32 -11.75 15.55 -18.11
CA SER A 32 -12.89 15.06 -17.33
C SER A 32 -13.60 13.83 -17.93
N ASP A 33 -13.22 13.36 -19.13
CA ASP A 33 -13.95 12.30 -19.86
C ASP A 33 -13.31 10.89 -19.79
N LEU A 34 -12.29 10.69 -18.97
CA LEU A 34 -11.56 9.40 -18.85
C LEU A 34 -12.21 8.38 -17.90
N THR A 35 -13.33 8.68 -17.26
CA THR A 35 -13.86 7.89 -16.12
C THR A 35 -15.04 6.96 -16.44
N ARG A 36 -15.70 7.09 -17.60
CA ARG A 36 -17.07 6.52 -17.78
C ARG A 36 -17.24 5.08 -18.30
N PRO A 37 -16.35 4.42 -19.08
CA PRO A 37 -16.63 3.07 -19.56
C PRO A 37 -15.98 1.93 -18.74
N PHE A 38 -15.44 2.21 -17.55
CA PHE A 38 -14.63 1.27 -16.75
C PHE A 38 -15.45 0.22 -15.97
N THR A 39 -16.75 0.45 -15.75
CA THR A 39 -17.52 -0.24 -14.70
C THR A 39 -18.21 -1.55 -15.12
N GLU A 40 -18.27 -1.87 -16.41
CA GLU A 40 -19.16 -2.93 -16.91
C GLU A 40 -18.56 -4.36 -16.96
N ALA A 41 -17.26 -4.54 -16.75
CA ALA A 41 -16.58 -5.81 -17.06
C ALA A 41 -16.24 -6.74 -15.87
N LEU A 42 -16.64 -6.42 -14.62
CA LEU A 42 -16.15 -7.09 -13.40
C LEU A 42 -17.09 -8.14 -12.78
N GLU A 43 -18.13 -8.58 -13.50
CA GLU A 43 -19.10 -9.54 -12.98
C GLU A 43 -18.65 -11.01 -13.19
N ARG A 44 -17.94 -11.58 -12.20
CA ARG A 44 -18.07 -12.99 -11.74
C ARG A 44 -17.02 -13.35 -10.65
N PRO A 45 -17.42 -13.75 -9.43
CA PRO A 45 -16.50 -14.28 -8.43
C PRO A 45 -16.55 -15.83 -8.32
N GLU A 46 -15.38 -16.45 -8.29
CA GLU A 46 -15.19 -17.81 -7.75
C GLU A 46 -15.14 -17.80 -6.22
N ARG A 47 -15.67 -18.86 -5.62
CA ARG A 47 -15.80 -19.09 -4.18
C ARG A 47 -14.45 -19.49 -3.56
N SER A 48 -14.00 -18.75 -2.55
CA SER A 48 -12.95 -19.19 -1.62
C SER A 48 -13.49 -19.12 -0.19
N ARG A 49 -13.60 -20.29 0.46
CA ARG A 49 -13.95 -20.41 1.88
C ARG A 49 -12.70 -20.14 2.72
N ARG A 50 -12.49 -18.90 3.15
CA ARG A 50 -11.67 -18.60 4.34
C ARG A 50 -12.36 -17.50 5.15
N PRO A 51 -12.42 -17.63 6.49
CA PRO A 51 -13.06 -16.63 7.33
C PRO A 51 -12.30 -15.30 7.26
N PRO A 52 -13.02 -14.16 7.36
CA PRO A 52 -12.39 -12.85 7.45
C PRO A 52 -11.62 -12.70 8.77
N VAL A 53 -10.47 -12.01 8.70
CA VAL A 53 -9.56 -11.69 9.82
C VAL A 53 -10.16 -10.58 10.70
N GLY A 54 -11.32 -10.83 11.30
CA GLY A 54 -12.04 -9.88 12.14
C GLY A 54 -12.62 -10.56 13.36
N ALA A 55 -12.22 -10.09 14.55
CA ALA A 55 -12.50 -10.61 15.89
C ALA A 55 -11.70 -11.86 16.28
N GLU A 56 -10.37 -11.72 16.34
CA GLU A 56 -9.56 -12.61 17.19
C GLU A 56 -9.82 -12.20 18.65
N ASP A 57 -10.11 -13.18 19.50
CA ASP A 57 -10.63 -12.94 20.85
C ASP A 57 -9.59 -12.38 21.83
N ALA A 58 -10.10 -12.07 23.03
CA ALA A 58 -9.40 -11.74 24.28
C ALA A 58 -7.97 -12.29 24.42
N LYS A 59 -7.98 -13.57 24.18
CA LYS A 59 -6.99 -14.51 24.57
C LYS A 59 -6.04 -14.73 23.40
N THR A 60 -6.56 -14.70 22.17
CA THR A 60 -5.83 -14.88 20.93
C THR A 60 -4.78 -13.77 20.78
N LEU A 61 -5.09 -12.50 21.08
CA LEU A 61 -4.09 -11.42 20.98
C LEU A 61 -3.01 -11.48 22.06
N ALA A 62 -3.33 -11.90 23.27
CA ALA A 62 -2.35 -12.12 24.33
C ALA A 62 -1.44 -13.33 24.02
N GLU A 63 -2.03 -14.40 23.47
CA GLU A 63 -1.31 -15.53 22.93
C GLU A 63 -0.40 -15.09 21.77
N TYR A 64 -0.87 -14.23 20.86
CA TYR A 64 -0.05 -13.68 19.77
C TYR A 64 1.10 -12.83 20.27
N ASN A 65 0.89 -11.97 21.27
CA ASN A 65 1.97 -11.18 21.84
C ASN A 65 3.03 -12.09 22.49
N THR A 66 2.59 -13.13 23.20
CA THR A 66 3.49 -14.13 23.80
C THR A 66 4.29 -14.88 22.72
N LEU A 67 3.64 -15.27 21.61
CA LEU A 67 4.30 -15.89 20.47
C LEU A 67 5.29 -14.95 19.78
N LEU A 68 4.94 -13.66 19.64
CA LEU A 68 5.83 -12.65 19.08
C LEU A 68 7.04 -12.40 19.97
N ASP A 69 6.85 -12.32 21.29
CA ASP A 69 7.96 -12.13 22.24
C ASP A 69 8.91 -13.33 22.20
N THR A 70 8.35 -14.55 22.24
CA THR A 70 9.12 -15.79 22.09
C THR A 70 9.85 -15.86 20.76
N PHE A 71 9.21 -15.40 19.68
CA PHE A 71 9.84 -15.32 18.36
C PHE A 71 10.99 -14.31 18.38
N LEU A 72 10.79 -13.10 18.92
CA LEU A 72 11.81 -12.06 18.99
C LEU A 72 13.04 -12.52 19.78
N GLU A 73 12.85 -13.20 20.90
CA GLU A 73 13.94 -13.80 21.70
C GLU A 73 14.77 -14.83 20.94
N ARG A 74 14.19 -15.48 19.93
CA ARG A 74 14.84 -16.52 19.12
C ARG A 74 15.05 -16.11 17.67
N SER A 75 14.85 -14.83 17.38
CA SER A 75 14.68 -14.39 16.00
C SER A 75 16.00 -14.43 15.24
N GLU A 76 17.14 -14.16 15.89
CA GLU A 76 18.47 -14.20 15.27
C GLU A 76 18.71 -15.52 14.51
N ASP A 77 18.56 -16.67 15.18
CA ASP A 77 18.74 -17.99 14.55
C ASP A 77 17.59 -18.36 13.60
N ALA A 78 16.42 -17.75 13.76
CA ALA A 78 15.28 -18.05 12.91
C ALA A 78 15.52 -17.54 11.49
N PHE A 79 16.16 -16.38 11.32
CA PHE A 79 16.37 -15.79 9.99
C PHE A 79 17.44 -16.50 9.15
N ASP A 80 18.33 -17.27 9.78
CA ASP A 80 19.32 -18.08 9.07
C ASP A 80 18.71 -19.26 8.29
N LYS A 81 17.46 -19.62 8.62
CA LYS A 81 16.73 -20.72 7.98
C LYS A 81 15.99 -20.23 6.73
N PRO A 82 16.25 -20.78 5.53
CA PRO A 82 15.57 -20.37 4.30
C PRO A 82 14.04 -20.49 4.38
N GLU A 83 13.52 -21.43 5.17
CA GLU A 83 12.09 -21.65 5.35
C GLU A 83 11.40 -20.44 6.00
N THR A 84 12.15 -19.64 6.77
CA THR A 84 11.64 -18.44 7.46
C THR A 84 11.11 -17.40 6.47
N GLU A 85 11.64 -17.34 5.25
CA GLU A 85 11.16 -16.46 4.18
C GLU A 85 9.66 -16.67 3.90
N GLY A 86 9.20 -17.93 3.92
CA GLY A 86 7.79 -18.28 3.69
C GLY A 86 6.84 -17.79 4.78
N TYR A 87 7.33 -17.57 5.99
CA TYR A 87 6.53 -17.13 7.15
C TYR A 87 6.44 -15.61 7.28
N LEU A 88 7.33 -14.86 6.63
CA LEU A 88 7.38 -13.40 6.75
C LEU A 88 6.06 -12.69 6.44
N PRO A 89 5.27 -13.05 5.40
CA PRO A 89 3.98 -12.40 5.17
C PRO A 89 2.98 -12.60 6.32
N GLY A 90 3.06 -13.73 7.03
CA GLY A 90 2.30 -13.97 8.26
C GLY A 90 2.78 -13.04 9.37
N LEU A 91 4.08 -13.11 9.65
CA LEU A 91 4.74 -12.32 10.69
C LEU A 91 4.50 -10.81 10.54
N GLU A 92 4.67 -10.26 9.34
CA GLU A 92 4.44 -8.85 9.03
C GLU A 92 3.00 -8.43 9.31
N ARG A 93 2.02 -9.26 8.92
CA ARG A 93 0.62 -9.00 9.23
C ARG A 93 0.39 -8.97 10.74
N PHE A 94 1.04 -9.86 11.50
CA PHE A 94 0.95 -9.85 12.95
C PHE A 94 1.55 -8.59 13.58
N PHE A 95 2.76 -8.18 13.17
CA PHE A 95 3.38 -6.94 13.66
C PHE A 95 2.54 -5.70 13.34
N VAL A 96 1.96 -5.63 12.14
CA VAL A 96 1.07 -4.51 11.77
C VAL A 96 -0.23 -4.55 12.57
N ALA A 97 -0.85 -5.72 12.72
CA ALA A 97 -2.10 -5.87 13.45
C ALA A 97 -1.98 -5.56 14.95
N THR A 98 -0.80 -5.81 15.54
CA THR A 98 -0.48 -5.53 16.94
C THR A 98 0.10 -4.13 17.16
N GLY A 99 0.30 -3.33 16.11
CA GLY A 99 0.91 -2.00 16.21
C GLY A 99 2.41 -2.01 16.53
N ARG A 100 3.07 -3.17 16.45
CA ARG A 100 4.49 -3.38 16.75
C ARG A 100 5.39 -3.18 15.52
N THR A 101 5.02 -2.29 14.61
CA THR A 101 5.75 -2.05 13.34
C THR A 101 7.20 -1.59 13.55
N PHE A 102 7.48 -0.83 14.61
CA PHE A 102 8.85 -0.40 14.91
C PHE A 102 9.75 -1.55 15.38
N GLU A 103 9.21 -2.51 16.11
CA GLU A 103 9.98 -3.69 16.54
C GLU A 103 10.30 -4.61 15.36
N MET A 104 9.34 -4.78 14.44
CA MET A 104 9.58 -5.45 13.16
C MET A 104 10.70 -4.77 12.37
N LEU A 105 10.70 -3.43 12.34
CA LEU A 105 11.72 -2.64 11.66
C LEU A 105 13.10 -2.84 12.29
N ASP A 106 13.19 -2.80 13.62
CA ASP A 106 14.43 -3.03 14.35
C ASP A 106 14.96 -4.45 14.13
N LEU A 107 14.08 -5.45 14.18
CA LEU A 107 14.41 -6.83 13.86
C LEU A 107 14.99 -6.96 12.46
N TYR A 108 14.28 -6.48 11.43
CA TYR A 108 14.75 -6.54 10.05
C TYR A 108 16.06 -5.79 9.84
N ARG A 109 16.27 -4.67 10.54
CA ARG A 109 17.54 -3.95 10.50
C ARG A 109 18.67 -4.79 11.09
N THR A 110 18.49 -5.39 12.27
CA THR A 110 19.51 -6.25 12.89
C THR A 110 19.93 -7.39 11.95
N VAL A 111 18.96 -8.10 11.36
CA VAL A 111 19.26 -9.19 10.42
C VAL A 111 19.96 -8.67 9.16
N TYR A 112 19.54 -7.51 8.63
CA TYR A 112 20.20 -6.88 7.50
C TYR A 112 21.63 -6.43 7.80
N ASP A 113 21.89 -5.87 8.98
CA ASP A 113 23.22 -5.41 9.37
C ASP A 113 24.21 -6.58 9.52
N GLN A 114 23.71 -7.74 9.96
CA GLN A 114 24.49 -8.97 10.09
C GLN A 114 24.76 -9.65 8.73
N ASN A 115 23.74 -9.75 7.87
CA ASN A 115 23.79 -10.58 6.66
C ASN A 115 23.98 -9.78 5.36
N GLY A 116 23.79 -8.47 5.41
CA GLY A 116 23.90 -7.55 4.30
C GLY A 116 22.76 -7.66 3.26
N PRO A 117 22.91 -6.97 2.11
CA PRO A 117 21.86 -6.80 1.12
C PRO A 117 21.54 -8.05 0.27
N ARG A 118 22.32 -9.13 0.39
CA ARG A 118 22.03 -10.42 -0.27
C ARG A 118 20.93 -11.22 0.46
N HIS A 119 20.67 -10.90 1.73
CA HIS A 119 19.70 -11.60 2.55
C HIS A 119 18.26 -11.33 2.09
N TYR A 120 17.35 -12.31 2.21
CA TYR A 120 15.96 -12.18 1.76
C TYR A 120 15.15 -11.16 2.58
N VAL A 121 15.68 -10.70 3.72
CA VAL A 121 15.08 -9.63 4.54
C VAL A 121 15.29 -8.25 3.95
N ALA A 122 16.31 -8.01 3.10
CA ALA A 122 16.61 -6.70 2.54
C ALA A 122 15.39 -5.99 1.90
N PRO A 123 14.64 -6.60 0.96
CA PRO A 123 13.47 -5.94 0.38
C PRO A 123 12.31 -5.76 1.38
N ARG A 124 12.24 -6.59 2.43
CA ARG A 124 11.26 -6.44 3.52
C ARG A 124 11.61 -5.27 4.45
N LEU A 125 12.90 -5.06 4.72
CA LEU A 125 13.38 -3.88 5.45
C LEU A 125 13.06 -2.60 4.66
N ALA A 126 13.30 -2.59 3.35
CA ALA A 126 12.91 -1.46 2.49
C ALA A 126 11.41 -1.17 2.60
N TRP A 127 10.56 -2.21 2.56
CA TRP A 127 9.12 -2.05 2.77
C TRP A 127 8.75 -1.56 4.18
N ALA A 128 9.43 -2.05 5.22
CA ALA A 128 9.21 -1.58 6.59
C ALA A 128 9.52 -0.08 6.70
N TYR A 129 10.60 0.41 6.08
CA TYR A 129 10.90 1.83 5.99
C TYR A 129 9.82 2.63 5.25
N VAL A 130 9.28 2.11 4.13
CA VAL A 130 8.13 2.71 3.45
C VAL A 130 6.95 2.88 4.40
N SER A 131 6.64 1.84 5.18
CA SER A 131 5.46 1.83 6.07
C SER A 131 5.53 2.88 7.19
N VAL A 132 6.74 3.29 7.59
CA VAL A 132 6.98 4.35 8.58
C VAL A 132 7.36 5.70 7.96
N GLY A 133 7.26 5.84 6.63
CA GLY A 133 7.49 7.10 5.92
C GLY A 133 8.96 7.47 5.69
N ARG A 134 9.91 6.56 5.92
CA ARG A 134 11.35 6.77 5.73
C ARG A 134 11.77 6.42 4.31
N MET A 135 11.39 7.28 3.36
CA MET A 135 11.51 6.99 1.91
C MET A 135 12.97 6.93 1.43
N ASP A 136 13.87 7.76 1.97
CA ASP A 136 15.28 7.78 1.55
C ASP A 136 16.01 6.50 1.95
N GLU A 137 15.78 6.00 3.17
CA GLU A 137 16.32 4.73 3.63
C GLU A 137 15.71 3.55 2.88
N ALA A 138 14.40 3.58 2.63
CA ALA A 138 13.74 2.58 1.81
C ALA A 138 14.37 2.49 0.42
N GLN A 139 14.64 3.62 -0.24
CA GLN A 139 15.28 3.66 -1.56
C GLN A 139 16.69 3.07 -1.52
N LYS A 140 17.52 3.44 -0.53
CA LYS A 140 18.88 2.91 -0.38
C LYS A 140 18.88 1.38 -0.24
N ILE A 141 18.00 0.83 0.60
CA ILE A 141 17.90 -0.62 0.81
C ILE A 141 17.33 -1.31 -0.44
N SER A 142 16.34 -0.71 -1.10
CA SER A 142 15.76 -1.22 -2.36
C SER A 142 16.81 -1.32 -3.46
N ASP A 143 17.63 -0.27 -3.65
CA ASP A 143 18.70 -0.24 -4.66
C ASP A 143 19.76 -1.32 -4.39
N ALA A 144 20.16 -1.48 -3.12
CA ALA A 144 21.09 -2.53 -2.71
C ALA A 144 20.50 -3.93 -2.95
N SER A 145 19.22 -4.13 -2.61
CA SER A 145 18.51 -5.39 -2.83
C SER A 145 18.43 -5.74 -4.32
N LEU A 146 18.07 -4.79 -5.19
CA LEU A 146 18.04 -5.04 -6.65
C LEU A 146 19.42 -5.34 -7.23
N THR A 147 20.47 -4.71 -6.70
CA THR A 147 21.85 -4.96 -7.12
C THR A 147 22.30 -6.38 -6.77
N HIS A 148 21.93 -6.87 -5.59
CA HIS A 148 22.39 -8.14 -5.06
C HIS A 148 21.44 -9.32 -5.29
N ARG A 149 20.15 -9.03 -5.51
CA ARG A 149 19.06 -9.99 -5.73
C ARG A 149 18.18 -9.54 -6.91
N PRO A 150 18.72 -9.46 -8.14
CA PRO A 150 17.96 -8.96 -9.30
C PRO A 150 16.79 -9.88 -9.72
N ASN A 151 16.71 -11.10 -9.18
CA ASN A 151 15.63 -12.06 -9.45
C ASN A 151 14.65 -12.22 -8.28
N ASP A 152 14.66 -11.29 -7.33
CA ASP A 152 13.76 -11.30 -6.18
C ASP A 152 12.47 -10.50 -6.47
N PRO A 153 11.28 -11.13 -6.47
CA PRO A 153 10.03 -10.47 -6.86
C PRO A 153 9.66 -9.32 -5.92
N MET A 154 9.98 -9.44 -4.63
CA MET A 154 9.69 -8.41 -3.63
C MET A 154 10.54 -7.16 -3.84
N SER A 155 11.80 -7.30 -4.24
CA SER A 155 12.70 -6.19 -4.57
C SER A 155 12.16 -5.34 -5.72
N HIS A 156 11.66 -5.99 -6.78
CA HIS A 156 11.02 -5.30 -7.91
C HIS A 156 9.68 -4.66 -7.51
N PHE A 157 8.91 -5.30 -6.64
CA PHE A 157 7.68 -4.70 -6.12
C PHE A 157 7.97 -3.40 -5.35
N VAL A 158 8.96 -3.41 -4.44
CA VAL A 158 9.33 -2.25 -3.61
C VAL A 158 9.91 -1.12 -4.46
N ASP A 159 10.77 -1.38 -5.45
CA ASP A 159 11.25 -0.33 -6.37
C ASP A 159 10.12 0.30 -7.17
N GLY A 160 9.19 -0.50 -7.69
CA GLY A 160 8.01 0.03 -8.37
C GLY A 160 7.15 0.89 -7.44
N TYR A 161 6.98 0.48 -6.18
CA TYR A 161 6.25 1.27 -5.19
C TYR A 161 6.96 2.60 -4.89
N LEU A 162 8.26 2.58 -4.60
CA LEU A 162 9.05 3.78 -4.32
C LEU A 162 9.08 4.74 -5.51
N ALA A 163 9.27 4.21 -6.73
CA ALA A 163 9.17 5.00 -7.95
C ALA A 163 7.80 5.69 -8.06
N SER A 164 6.71 5.01 -7.75
CA SER A 164 5.37 5.62 -7.79
C SER A 164 5.17 6.76 -6.78
N ARG A 165 6.04 6.86 -5.76
CA ARG A 165 6.03 7.90 -4.72
C ARG A 165 7.05 9.01 -4.94
N ALA A 166 8.09 8.78 -5.74
CA ALA A 166 9.26 9.66 -5.84
C ALA A 166 9.05 10.94 -6.66
N GLY A 167 7.88 11.15 -7.27
CA GLY A 167 7.62 12.36 -8.04
C GLY A 167 6.22 12.45 -8.64
N GLU A 168 6.00 13.52 -9.41
CA GLU A 168 4.76 13.72 -10.15
C GLU A 168 4.58 12.62 -11.22
N PRO A 169 3.34 12.13 -11.44
CA PRO A 169 3.06 11.16 -12.48
C PRO A 169 3.51 11.68 -13.86
N SER A 170 4.48 10.99 -14.45
CA SER A 170 4.99 11.28 -15.80
C SER A 170 5.11 9.99 -16.59
N VAL A 171 5.10 10.09 -17.92
CA VAL A 171 5.22 8.92 -18.80
C VAL A 171 6.49 8.09 -18.51
N PRO A 172 7.69 8.69 -18.30
CA PRO A 172 8.87 7.94 -17.88
C PRO A 172 8.69 7.22 -16.54
N LEU A 173 8.05 7.86 -15.57
CA LEU A 173 7.82 7.27 -14.25
C LEU A 173 6.84 6.10 -14.34
N ILE A 174 5.74 6.26 -15.09
CA ILE A 174 4.76 5.20 -15.34
C ILE A 174 5.43 4.00 -16.00
N ARG A 175 6.35 4.21 -16.96
CA ARG A 175 7.15 3.13 -17.56
C ARG A 175 8.02 2.42 -16.53
N LYS A 176 8.69 3.16 -15.64
CA LYS A 176 9.52 2.57 -14.57
C LYS A 176 8.67 1.69 -13.64
N VAL A 177 7.59 2.24 -13.09
CA VAL A 177 6.70 1.52 -12.15
C VAL A 177 6.12 0.27 -12.81
N ARG A 178 5.61 0.40 -14.04
CA ARG A 178 5.07 -0.70 -14.82
C ARG A 178 6.11 -1.79 -15.05
N ALA A 179 7.34 -1.44 -15.42
CA ALA A 179 8.41 -2.41 -15.68
C ALA A 179 8.77 -3.18 -14.41
N ALA A 180 8.94 -2.49 -13.29
CA ALA A 180 9.26 -3.09 -12.00
C ALA A 180 8.16 -4.07 -11.54
N TRP A 181 6.89 -3.66 -11.53
CA TRP A 181 5.80 -4.56 -11.14
C TRP A 181 5.56 -5.70 -12.12
N SER A 182 5.78 -5.48 -13.41
CA SER A 182 5.74 -6.56 -14.40
C SER A 182 6.83 -7.59 -14.13
N LYS A 183 8.04 -7.15 -13.76
CA LYS A 183 9.14 -8.04 -13.42
C LYS A 183 8.87 -8.82 -12.13
N ALA A 184 8.26 -8.19 -11.12
CA ALA A 184 7.81 -8.89 -9.92
C ALA A 184 6.86 -10.04 -10.25
N LEU A 185 5.88 -9.82 -11.15
CA LEU A 185 4.93 -10.84 -11.59
C LEU A 185 5.50 -11.90 -12.54
N GLU A 186 6.53 -11.55 -13.30
CA GLU A 186 7.27 -12.52 -14.13
C GLU A 186 8.03 -13.51 -13.24
N LEU A 187 8.66 -13.00 -12.18
CA LEU A 187 9.41 -13.80 -11.21
C LEU A 187 8.49 -14.62 -10.29
N ASP A 188 7.35 -14.05 -9.87
CA ASP A 188 6.32 -14.73 -9.09
C ASP A 188 4.91 -14.41 -9.60
N PRO A 189 4.33 -15.28 -10.45
CA PRO A 189 2.97 -15.11 -10.96
C PRO A 189 1.88 -15.10 -9.88
N ASN A 190 2.19 -15.66 -8.70
CA ASN A 190 1.31 -15.76 -7.54
C ASN A 190 1.73 -14.79 -6.42
N PHE A 191 2.46 -13.73 -6.77
CA PHE A 191 3.00 -12.72 -5.85
C PHE A 191 2.06 -12.38 -4.69
N LYS A 192 2.60 -12.57 -3.47
CA LYS A 192 1.98 -12.19 -2.19
C LYS A 192 2.83 -11.13 -1.52
N GLY A 193 2.54 -9.88 -1.89
CA GLY A 193 3.19 -8.72 -1.30
C GLY A 193 2.67 -8.41 0.11
N PRO A 194 3.30 -7.42 0.76
CA PRO A 194 2.87 -6.92 2.05
C PRO A 194 1.48 -6.25 1.96
N GLY A 195 0.81 -6.10 3.11
CA GLY A 195 -0.49 -5.41 3.16
C GLY A 195 -1.59 -6.05 2.33
N SER A 196 -1.51 -7.38 2.10
CA SER A 196 -2.43 -8.13 1.25
C SER A 196 -2.39 -7.74 -0.23
N ILE A 197 -1.31 -7.12 -0.70
CA ILE A 197 -1.13 -6.84 -2.13
C ILE A 197 -0.94 -8.16 -2.87
N THR A 198 -1.82 -8.42 -3.83
CA THR A 198 -1.82 -9.67 -4.60
C THR A 198 -1.35 -9.47 -6.03
N ALA A 199 -0.93 -10.55 -6.67
CA ALA A 199 -0.65 -10.57 -8.10
C ALA A 199 -1.80 -10.02 -8.95
N ARG A 200 -3.05 -10.29 -8.57
CA ARG A 200 -4.24 -9.75 -9.24
C ARG A 200 -4.27 -8.22 -9.16
N MET A 201 -4.00 -7.64 -8.00
CA MET A 201 -3.99 -6.19 -7.81
C MET A 201 -2.89 -5.55 -8.67
N LEU A 202 -1.69 -6.13 -8.71
CA LEU A 202 -0.61 -5.65 -9.58
C LEU A 202 -0.97 -5.72 -11.07
N LYS A 203 -1.59 -6.83 -11.53
CA LYS A 203 -2.04 -6.98 -12.92
C LYS A 203 -3.02 -5.87 -13.33
N VAL A 204 -3.99 -5.55 -12.47
CA VAL A 204 -4.94 -4.45 -12.72
C VAL A 204 -4.20 -3.12 -12.87
N ARG A 205 -3.26 -2.82 -11.97
CA ARG A 205 -2.48 -1.58 -12.05
C ARG A 205 -1.60 -1.49 -13.29
N ILE A 206 -0.97 -2.60 -13.69
CA ILE A 206 -0.18 -2.66 -14.92
C ILE A 206 -1.06 -2.37 -16.14
N GLN A 207 -2.27 -2.94 -16.20
CA GLN A 207 -3.23 -2.66 -17.27
C GLN A 207 -3.69 -1.19 -17.30
N GLU A 208 -3.87 -0.56 -16.14
CA GLU A 208 -4.16 0.88 -16.07
C GLU A 208 -3.01 1.72 -16.64
N MET A 209 -1.78 1.41 -16.24
CA MET A 209 -0.58 2.08 -16.77
C MET A 209 -0.45 1.88 -18.29
N ASP A 210 -0.73 0.67 -18.80
CA ASP A 210 -0.75 0.39 -20.24
C ASP A 210 -1.75 1.28 -21.00
N ARG A 211 -2.92 1.56 -20.42
CA ARG A 211 -3.91 2.45 -21.02
C ARG A 211 -3.41 3.90 -21.06
N VAL A 212 -2.80 4.38 -19.99
CA VAL A 212 -2.23 5.75 -19.94
C VAL A 212 -1.12 5.91 -20.96
N LEU A 213 -0.21 4.93 -21.06
CA LEU A 213 0.86 4.93 -22.06
C LEU A 213 0.28 4.96 -23.48
N LYS A 214 -0.72 4.11 -23.77
CA LYS A 214 -1.40 4.11 -25.07
C LYS A 214 -2.06 5.46 -25.41
N GLN A 215 -2.68 6.11 -24.43
CA GLN A 215 -3.32 7.43 -24.61
C GLN A 215 -2.32 8.56 -24.84
N SER A 216 -1.11 8.45 -24.31
CA SER A 216 -0.05 9.43 -24.51
C SER A 216 0.55 9.43 -25.93
N GLY A 217 0.06 8.57 -26.83
CA GLY A 217 0.61 8.41 -28.18
C GLY A 217 1.92 7.63 -28.22
N GLU A 218 2.51 7.29 -27.06
CA GLU A 218 3.61 6.37 -26.96
C GLU A 218 3.10 4.93 -27.08
N SER A 219 3.39 4.28 -28.20
CA SER A 219 3.25 2.82 -28.28
C SER A 219 4.09 2.16 -27.18
N PRO A 220 3.64 1.03 -26.59
CA PRO A 220 4.42 0.25 -25.65
C PRO A 220 5.63 -0.35 -26.37
N THR A 221 6.64 0.48 -26.59
CA THR A 221 7.93 0.08 -27.13
C THR A 221 8.64 -0.70 -26.03
N LYS A 222 9.33 -1.77 -26.47
CA LYS A 222 10.13 -2.70 -25.66
C LYS A 222 10.70 -2.01 -24.42
N ALA A 223 10.47 -2.61 -23.25
CA ALA A 223 11.02 -2.16 -21.98
C ALA A 223 12.48 -1.70 -22.15
N PRO A 224 12.88 -0.56 -21.56
CA PRO A 224 14.26 -0.09 -21.66
C PRO A 224 15.19 -1.23 -21.24
N THR A 225 16.10 -1.60 -22.15
CA THR A 225 17.09 -2.64 -21.90
C THR A 225 17.82 -2.26 -20.61
N PRO A 226 17.82 -3.12 -19.57
CA PRO A 226 18.52 -2.80 -18.33
C PRO A 226 19.99 -2.52 -18.65
N PRO A 227 20.65 -1.61 -17.91
CA PRO A 227 22.08 -1.41 -18.03
C PRO A 227 22.79 -2.77 -17.88
N PRO A 228 23.89 -3.00 -18.62
CA PRO A 228 24.60 -4.28 -18.59
C PRO A 228 24.96 -4.65 -17.15
N THR A 229 24.44 -5.78 -16.70
CA THR A 229 24.72 -6.35 -15.38
C THR A 229 26.24 -6.47 -15.22
N PRO A 230 26.84 -5.94 -14.13
CA PRO A 230 28.24 -6.22 -13.81
C PRO A 230 28.45 -7.74 -13.75
N PRO A 231 29.58 -8.27 -14.25
CA PRO A 231 29.86 -9.69 -14.17
C PRO A 231 29.79 -10.14 -12.71
N ALA A 232 28.95 -11.14 -12.46
CA ALA A 232 28.75 -11.71 -11.13
C ALA A 232 30.10 -12.25 -10.59
N PRO A 233 30.47 -11.96 -9.33
CA PRO A 233 31.59 -12.63 -8.71
C PRO A 233 31.26 -14.12 -8.53
N GLU A 234 32.05 -15.00 -9.12
CA GLU A 234 31.97 -16.44 -8.96
C GLU A 234 32.17 -16.83 -7.50
N ALA A 235 31.08 -16.99 -6.75
CA ALA A 235 31.09 -17.60 -5.43
C ALA A 235 30.96 -19.12 -5.62
N ARG A 236 32.07 -19.83 -5.36
CA ARG A 236 32.07 -21.28 -5.16
C ARG A 236 31.23 -21.60 -3.93
N LEU A 237 30.15 -22.34 -4.11
CA LEU A 237 29.42 -23.01 -3.05
C LEU A 237 29.83 -24.48 -3.08
N ASP A 238 30.61 -24.89 -2.09
CA ASP A 238 30.82 -26.29 -1.74
C ASP A 238 29.48 -26.85 -1.22
N ARG A 239 28.95 -27.85 -1.93
CA ARG A 239 27.78 -28.63 -1.52
C ARG A 239 28.27 -29.97 -0.98
N ASP A 240 28.16 -30.14 0.33
CA ASP A 240 28.25 -31.44 0.99
C ASP A 240 26.97 -31.73 1.78
N ALA A 241 26.62 -33.02 1.79
CA ALA A 241 25.74 -33.75 2.71
C ALA A 241 24.21 -33.55 2.59
N GLU A 242 23.60 -34.48 1.87
CA GLU A 242 22.19 -34.87 1.90
C GLU A 242 21.94 -35.88 3.04
N PRO A 243 20.98 -35.67 3.96
CA PRO A 243 20.48 -36.72 4.83
C PRO A 243 19.08 -37.21 4.40
N GLU A 244 18.94 -38.55 4.44
CA GLU A 244 17.73 -39.31 4.16
C GLU A 244 16.56 -38.96 5.09
N ALA A 245 15.36 -38.87 4.52
CA ALA A 245 14.10 -38.66 5.23
C ALA A 245 13.44 -40.00 5.63
N PRO A 246 12.81 -40.09 6.83
CA PRO A 246 11.96 -41.23 7.19
C PRO A 246 10.52 -41.07 6.64
N GLY A 247 9.89 -42.22 6.39
CA GLY A 247 8.64 -42.39 5.63
C GLY A 247 7.33 -41.93 6.31
N PRO A 248 6.19 -42.12 5.61
CA PRO A 248 4.90 -41.54 5.96
C PRO A 248 4.15 -42.34 7.04
N SER A 249 3.60 -41.63 8.02
CA SER A 249 2.61 -42.11 8.98
C SER A 249 1.20 -41.74 8.52
N ASP A 250 0.37 -42.77 8.31
CA ASP A 250 -1.07 -42.67 8.11
C ASP A 250 -1.75 -42.32 9.44
N GLU A 251 -2.31 -41.12 9.56
CA GLU A 251 -3.28 -40.78 10.60
C GLU A 251 -4.56 -40.22 9.97
N GLU A 252 -5.62 -41.00 10.16
CA GLU A 252 -7.00 -40.79 9.73
C GLU A 252 -7.66 -39.71 10.62
N PRO A 253 -8.23 -38.62 10.05
CA PRO A 253 -8.82 -37.57 10.88
C PRO A 253 -10.25 -37.93 11.32
N ALA A 254 -10.46 -37.86 12.64
CA ALA A 254 -11.75 -38.03 13.28
C ALA A 254 -12.75 -36.92 12.90
N GLU A 255 -13.97 -37.33 12.56
CA GLU A 255 -15.12 -36.46 12.30
C GLU A 255 -15.53 -35.68 13.56
N ALA A 256 -15.51 -34.35 13.47
CA ALA A 256 -16.06 -33.45 14.47
C ALA A 256 -17.52 -33.10 14.14
N PRO A 257 -18.41 -32.91 15.14
CA PRO A 257 -19.84 -32.72 14.93
C PRO A 257 -20.16 -31.37 14.28
N GLU A 258 -20.97 -31.41 13.21
CA GLU A 258 -21.52 -30.26 12.51
C GLU A 258 -22.41 -29.43 13.46
N GLN A 259 -22.01 -28.19 13.71
CA GLN A 259 -22.87 -27.19 14.35
C GLN A 259 -23.59 -26.39 13.26
N ASP A 260 -24.92 -26.49 13.26
CA ASP A 260 -25.84 -25.70 12.42
C ASP A 260 -25.63 -24.20 12.67
N THR A 261 -24.85 -23.57 11.81
CA THR A 261 -24.75 -22.10 11.75
C THR A 261 -25.77 -21.59 10.73
N PRO A 262 -26.54 -20.53 11.05
CA PRO A 262 -27.48 -19.92 10.12
C PRO A 262 -26.77 -19.56 8.81
N THR A 263 -27.25 -20.10 7.70
CA THR A 263 -26.69 -19.88 6.38
C THR A 263 -26.94 -18.44 5.94
N GLU A 264 -26.09 -17.49 6.36
CA GLU A 264 -26.05 -16.15 5.79
C GLU A 264 -25.73 -16.30 4.30
N GLN A 265 -26.70 -15.91 3.47
CA GLN A 265 -26.50 -15.90 2.03
C GLN A 265 -25.32 -14.96 1.69
N PRO A 266 -24.35 -15.40 0.88
CA PRO A 266 -23.18 -14.60 0.56
C PRO A 266 -23.62 -13.32 -0.16
N VAL A 267 -23.52 -12.18 0.53
CA VAL A 267 -23.81 -10.86 -0.04
C VAL A 267 -22.86 -10.65 -1.23
N LYS A 268 -23.41 -10.50 -2.43
CA LYS A 268 -22.63 -10.22 -3.66
C LYS A 268 -21.90 -8.90 -3.45
N ALA A 269 -20.57 -8.94 -3.25
CA ALA A 269 -19.78 -7.74 -2.99
C ALA A 269 -19.86 -6.75 -4.17
N ASN A 270 -20.13 -5.47 -3.87
CA ASN A 270 -20.14 -4.40 -4.88
C ASN A 270 -18.70 -4.20 -5.43
N PRO A 271 -18.44 -4.38 -6.74
CA PRO A 271 -17.11 -4.29 -7.30
C PRO A 271 -16.49 -2.89 -7.16
N LYS A 272 -17.29 -1.82 -7.17
CA LYS A 272 -16.81 -0.45 -6.96
C LYS A 272 -16.31 -0.22 -5.54
N LEU A 273 -16.93 -0.90 -4.56
CA LEU A 273 -16.49 -0.82 -3.16
C LEU A 273 -15.08 -1.41 -2.99
N VAL A 274 -14.83 -2.57 -3.59
CA VAL A 274 -13.50 -3.21 -3.55
C VAL A 274 -12.44 -2.34 -4.24
N GLU A 275 -12.81 -1.69 -5.35
CA GLU A 275 -11.93 -0.77 -6.05
C GLU A 275 -11.62 0.49 -5.21
N ALA A 276 -12.64 1.07 -4.55
CA ALA A 276 -12.48 2.21 -3.65
C ALA A 276 -11.51 1.90 -2.51
N GLU A 277 -11.65 0.73 -1.89
CA GLU A 277 -10.75 0.27 -0.82
C GLU A 277 -9.34 0.00 -1.32
N THR A 278 -9.21 -0.54 -2.52
CA THR A 278 -7.91 -0.73 -3.16
C THR A 278 -7.22 0.61 -3.36
N LYS A 279 -7.93 1.61 -3.87
CA LYS A 279 -7.39 2.97 -4.01
C LYS A 279 -7.01 3.57 -2.66
N LEU A 280 -7.85 3.39 -1.63
CA LEU A 280 -7.56 3.85 -0.27
C LEU A 280 -6.27 3.22 0.28
N ALA A 281 -6.09 1.90 0.11
CA ALA A 281 -4.90 1.18 0.54
C ALA A 281 -3.62 1.66 -0.16
N PHE A 282 -3.72 2.10 -1.43
CA PHE A 282 -2.60 2.66 -2.19
C PHE A 282 -2.42 4.17 -2.01
N SER A 283 -3.11 4.80 -1.05
CA SER A 283 -3.09 6.25 -0.83
C SER A 283 -3.58 7.10 -2.00
N ASP A 284 -4.32 6.52 -2.95
CA ASP A 284 -5.10 7.27 -3.95
C ASP A 284 -6.41 7.73 -3.30
N PHE A 285 -6.27 8.66 -2.36
CA PHE A 285 -7.37 9.10 -1.49
C PHE A 285 -8.47 9.83 -2.27
N SER A 286 -8.11 10.66 -3.25
CA SER A 286 -9.08 11.36 -4.09
C SER A 286 -9.87 10.39 -4.97
N GLY A 287 -9.19 9.42 -5.59
CA GLY A 287 -9.86 8.39 -6.39
C GLY A 287 -10.74 7.48 -5.53
N ALA A 288 -10.26 7.11 -4.33
CA ALA A 288 -11.05 6.34 -3.37
C ALA A 288 -12.33 7.08 -2.96
N ALA A 289 -12.22 8.36 -2.61
CA ALA A 289 -13.37 9.17 -2.21
C ALA A 289 -14.41 9.29 -3.34
N GLY A 290 -13.98 9.43 -4.60
CA GLY A 290 -14.87 9.41 -5.76
C GLY A 290 -15.69 8.11 -5.85
N LEU A 291 -15.01 6.97 -5.78
CA LEU A 291 -15.68 5.66 -5.86
C LEU A 291 -16.58 5.37 -4.66
N PHE A 292 -16.19 5.76 -3.44
CA PHE A 292 -17.06 5.59 -2.28
C PHE A 292 -18.35 6.42 -2.42
N ARG A 293 -18.28 7.65 -2.93
CA ARG A 293 -19.50 8.45 -3.22
C ARG A 293 -20.40 7.78 -4.25
N GLU A 294 -19.83 7.15 -5.27
CA GLU A 294 -20.60 6.38 -6.25
C GLU A 294 -21.29 5.17 -5.64
N VAL A 295 -20.60 4.44 -4.75
CA VAL A 295 -21.20 3.32 -4.01
C VAL A 295 -22.35 3.82 -3.15
N LEU A 296 -22.18 4.92 -2.42
CA LEU A 296 -23.24 5.51 -1.58
C LEU A 296 -24.43 6.05 -2.37
N THR A 297 -24.26 6.38 -3.65
CA THR A 297 -25.41 6.73 -4.52
C THR A 297 -26.31 5.52 -4.77
N GLN A 298 -25.73 4.32 -4.83
CA GLN A 298 -26.46 3.07 -5.08
C GLN A 298 -26.90 2.40 -3.78
N GLU A 299 -26.09 2.52 -2.73
CA GLU A 299 -26.26 1.89 -1.43
C GLU A 299 -26.11 2.95 -0.32
N PRO A 300 -27.13 3.82 -0.10
CA PRO A 300 -27.00 4.98 0.79
C PRO A 300 -26.72 4.69 2.26
N ASN A 301 -26.88 3.43 2.69
CA ASN A 301 -26.68 2.98 4.08
C ASN A 301 -25.50 1.99 4.20
N ASN A 302 -24.59 1.97 3.22
CA ASN A 302 -23.44 1.09 3.24
C ASN A 302 -22.36 1.64 4.18
N LEU A 303 -22.36 1.19 5.44
CA LEU A 303 -21.40 1.60 6.47
C LEU A 303 -19.94 1.52 5.98
N ARG A 304 -19.60 0.48 5.23
CA ARG A 304 -18.24 0.25 4.73
C ARG A 304 -17.82 1.34 3.74
N ALA A 305 -18.74 1.78 2.89
CA ALA A 305 -18.53 2.90 1.97
C ALA A 305 -18.52 4.26 2.69
N GLU A 306 -19.42 4.48 3.66
CA GLU A 306 -19.45 5.72 4.46
C GLU A 306 -18.14 5.91 5.24
N TYR A 307 -17.72 4.86 5.95
CA TYR A 307 -16.47 4.83 6.70
C TYR A 307 -15.25 5.03 5.78
N GLY A 308 -15.21 4.29 4.67
CA GLY A 308 -14.16 4.41 3.66
C GLY A 308 -14.07 5.82 3.08
N LEU A 309 -15.21 6.46 2.79
CA LEU A 309 -15.27 7.85 2.31
C LEU A 309 -14.70 8.82 3.35
N ALA A 310 -15.12 8.71 4.62
CA ALA A 310 -14.64 9.56 5.69
C ALA A 310 -13.11 9.47 5.83
N LEU A 311 -12.54 8.26 5.78
CA LEU A 311 -11.09 8.05 5.81
C LEU A 311 -10.38 8.58 4.56
N ALA A 312 -10.97 8.38 3.37
CA ALA A 312 -10.39 8.83 2.12
C ALA A 312 -10.31 10.36 2.06
N VAL A 313 -11.40 11.06 2.35
CA VAL A 313 -11.44 12.54 2.37
C VAL A 313 -10.49 13.08 3.44
N TRP A 314 -10.44 12.44 4.60
CA TRP A 314 -9.57 12.82 5.70
C TRP A 314 -8.07 12.68 5.38
N LYS A 315 -7.67 11.57 4.73
CA LYS A 315 -6.26 11.27 4.44
C LYS A 315 -5.74 11.92 3.15
N ALA A 316 -6.62 12.51 2.34
CA ALA A 316 -6.23 13.14 1.07
C ALA A 316 -5.24 14.31 1.28
N PRO A 317 -4.09 14.33 0.58
CA PRO A 317 -3.10 15.40 0.70
C PRO A 317 -3.64 16.74 0.16
N GLY A 318 -3.22 17.82 0.80
CA GLY A 318 -3.80 19.16 0.65
C GLY A 318 -4.79 19.44 1.77
N GLN A 319 -5.21 20.70 1.93
CA GLN A 319 -6.40 21.00 2.73
C GLN A 319 -7.65 20.55 1.96
N GLY A 320 -7.72 19.26 1.59
CA GLY A 320 -8.99 18.63 1.25
C GLY A 320 -9.98 19.01 2.34
N ASP A 321 -11.21 19.33 1.95
CA ASP A 321 -12.19 20.04 2.76
C ASP A 321 -12.28 19.40 4.16
N ARG A 322 -11.48 19.94 5.09
CA ARG A 322 -11.32 19.35 6.42
C ARG A 322 -12.64 19.45 7.18
N ALA A 323 -13.47 20.42 6.82
CA ALA A 323 -14.82 20.53 7.31
C ALA A 323 -15.70 19.41 6.75
N GLU A 324 -15.62 19.08 5.45
CA GLU A 324 -16.30 17.91 4.87
C GLU A 324 -15.85 16.62 5.58
N ALA A 325 -14.54 16.42 5.75
CA ALA A 325 -14.00 15.24 6.41
C ALA A 325 -14.52 15.10 7.85
N LEU A 326 -14.49 16.19 8.64
CA LEU A 326 -15.00 16.19 10.01
C LEU A 326 -16.52 16.00 10.08
N LYS A 327 -17.26 16.50 9.09
CA LYS A 327 -18.70 16.26 8.96
C LYS A 327 -18.97 14.77 8.73
N LEU A 328 -18.31 14.16 7.75
CA LEU A 328 -18.44 12.75 7.43
C LEU A 328 -18.03 11.85 8.60
N LEU A 329 -16.91 12.17 9.27
CA LEU A 329 -16.48 11.48 10.48
C LEU A 329 -17.52 11.60 11.60
N GLY A 330 -18.18 12.75 11.72
CA GLY A 330 -19.28 12.97 12.67
C GLY A 330 -20.48 12.08 12.38
N GLU A 331 -20.94 12.05 11.13
CA GLU A 331 -22.06 11.22 10.67
C GLU A 331 -21.77 9.73 10.90
N VAL A 332 -20.60 9.25 10.45
CA VAL A 332 -20.18 7.85 10.62
C VAL A 332 -20.02 7.50 12.09
N SER A 333 -19.47 8.39 12.93
CA SER A 333 -19.28 8.13 14.36
C SER A 333 -20.59 7.91 15.13
N GLY A 334 -21.72 8.39 14.60
CA GLY A 334 -23.05 8.18 15.17
C GLY A 334 -23.67 6.81 14.85
N ARG A 335 -23.06 6.03 13.95
CA ARG A 335 -23.52 4.69 13.58
C ARG A 335 -23.37 3.71 14.73
N ASP A 336 -24.37 2.85 14.93
CA ASP A 336 -24.38 1.82 15.97
C ASP A 336 -23.73 0.50 15.54
N ASP A 337 -23.62 0.29 14.23
CA ASP A 337 -23.03 -0.91 13.60
C ASP A 337 -21.51 -0.79 13.39
N LEU A 338 -20.86 0.19 14.01
CA LEU A 338 -19.40 0.31 14.02
C LEU A 338 -18.74 -0.76 14.89
N THR A 339 -17.63 -1.30 14.39
CA THR A 339 -16.76 -2.19 15.17
C THR A 339 -15.92 -1.40 16.19
N ALA A 340 -15.45 -2.07 17.24
CA ALA A 340 -14.55 -1.47 18.23
C ALA A 340 -13.28 -0.87 17.59
N ARG A 341 -12.74 -1.53 16.56
CA ARG A 341 -11.57 -1.05 15.80
C ARG A 341 -11.87 0.25 15.06
N GLN A 342 -13.01 0.35 14.39
CA GLN A 342 -13.40 1.58 13.69
C GLN A 342 -13.64 2.73 14.67
N LEU A 343 -14.30 2.47 15.80
CA LEU A 343 -14.48 3.48 16.86
C LEU A 343 -13.13 3.98 17.41
N TYR A 344 -12.18 3.09 17.60
CA TYR A 344 -10.83 3.46 18.02
C TYR A 344 -10.08 4.31 16.98
N GLU A 345 -10.14 3.94 15.69
CA GLU A 345 -9.53 4.73 14.61
C GLU A 345 -10.16 6.13 14.54
N LEU A 346 -11.49 6.23 14.59
CA LEU A 346 -12.20 7.52 14.60
C LEU A 346 -11.82 8.38 15.82
N GLY A 347 -11.79 7.79 17.02
CA GLY A 347 -11.36 8.50 18.23
C GLY A 347 -9.91 8.99 18.14
N THR A 348 -9.03 8.19 17.54
CA THR A 348 -7.63 8.57 17.31
C THR A 348 -7.49 9.73 16.34
N ILE A 349 -8.30 9.73 15.27
CA ILE A 349 -8.37 10.84 14.30
C ILE A 349 -8.81 12.14 15.00
N TYR A 350 -9.86 12.07 15.82
CA TYR A 350 -10.33 13.24 16.59
C TYR A 350 -9.29 13.75 17.58
N ALA A 351 -8.66 12.87 18.36
CA ALA A 351 -7.69 13.27 19.38
C ALA A 351 -6.41 13.85 18.80
N ARG A 352 -5.77 13.14 17.87
CA ARG A 352 -4.41 13.49 17.42
C ARG A 352 -4.39 14.64 16.44
N THR A 353 -5.36 14.67 15.55
CA THR A 353 -5.28 15.57 14.40
C THR A 353 -6.33 16.66 14.49
N ALA A 354 -7.58 16.32 14.86
CA ALA A 354 -8.60 17.35 15.10
C ALA A 354 -8.42 18.06 16.45
N GLN A 355 -7.60 17.51 17.35
CA GLN A 355 -7.39 17.99 18.72
C GLN A 355 -8.71 18.11 19.50
N ASP A 356 -9.69 17.26 19.17
CA ASP A 356 -11.02 17.27 19.76
C ASP A 356 -11.19 16.04 20.66
N LEU A 357 -10.67 16.14 21.89
CA LEU A 357 -10.81 15.09 22.89
C LEU A 357 -12.26 14.86 23.32
N SER A 358 -13.11 15.89 23.20
CA SER A 358 -14.54 15.79 23.58
C SER A 358 -15.28 14.78 22.71
N LYS A 359 -14.87 14.63 21.45
CA LYS A 359 -15.38 13.59 20.54
C LYS A 359 -14.60 12.29 20.62
N ALA A 360 -13.30 12.34 20.90
CA ALA A 360 -12.46 11.13 20.96
C ALA A 360 -12.83 10.20 22.12
N VAL A 361 -12.97 10.75 23.34
CA VAL A 361 -13.27 10.00 24.57
C VAL A 361 -14.52 9.11 24.44
N PRO A 362 -15.71 9.62 24.05
CA PRO A 362 -16.90 8.78 23.96
C PRO A 362 -16.77 7.66 22.91
N LEU A 363 -15.98 7.85 21.85
CA LEU A 363 -15.72 6.80 20.86
C LEU A 363 -14.82 5.70 21.42
N TRP A 364 -13.79 6.06 22.16
CA TRP A 364 -12.93 5.09 22.85
C TRP A 364 -13.68 4.35 23.96
N GLU A 365 -14.56 5.02 24.70
CA GLU A 365 -15.42 4.36 25.68
C GLU A 365 -16.38 3.36 25.02
N ARG A 366 -16.99 3.72 23.89
CA ARG A 366 -17.81 2.79 23.10
C ARG A 366 -16.99 1.62 22.57
N ALA A 367 -15.77 1.87 22.07
CA ALA A 367 -14.87 0.81 21.62
C ALA A 367 -14.54 -0.16 22.76
N ARG A 368 -14.20 0.36 23.95
CA ARG A 368 -13.95 -0.44 25.16
C ARG A 368 -15.16 -1.23 25.62
N LYS A 369 -16.36 -0.66 25.50
CA LYS A 369 -17.60 -1.37 25.86
C LYS A 369 -17.92 -2.51 24.89
N LEU A 370 -17.69 -2.29 23.59
CA LEU A 370 -17.93 -3.31 22.56
C LEU A 370 -16.91 -4.44 22.61
N ASP A 371 -15.65 -4.11 22.82
CA ASP A 371 -14.56 -5.08 22.88
C ASP A 371 -13.50 -4.64 23.92
N PRO A 372 -13.67 -5.08 25.19
CA PRO A 372 -12.77 -4.70 26.28
C PRO A 372 -11.33 -5.15 26.07
N GLN A 373 -11.10 -6.28 25.40
CA GLN A 373 -9.74 -6.74 25.21
C GLN A 373 -9.06 -6.07 24.02
N PHE A 374 -9.77 -5.82 22.91
CA PHE A 374 -9.22 -4.92 21.90
C PHE A 374 -8.83 -3.58 22.54
N ALA A 375 -9.69 -3.00 23.39
CA ALA A 375 -9.35 -1.76 24.09
C ALA A 375 -8.11 -1.86 24.98
N SER A 376 -7.93 -2.96 25.71
CA SER A 376 -6.71 -3.20 26.49
C SER A 376 -5.48 -3.31 25.58
N SER A 377 -5.58 -3.97 24.42
CA SER A 377 -4.44 -4.22 23.54
C SER A 377 -3.97 -2.99 22.78
N VAL A 378 -4.89 -2.09 22.42
CA VAL A 378 -4.56 -0.79 21.83
C VAL A 378 -4.34 0.31 22.87
N GLY A 379 -4.43 -0.02 24.16
CA GLY A 379 -4.13 0.89 25.27
C GLY A 379 -5.16 2.01 25.47
N ILE A 380 -6.44 1.78 25.15
CA ILE A 380 -7.52 2.76 25.36
C ILE A 380 -7.60 3.20 26.82
N ASP A 381 -7.34 2.33 27.79
CA ASP A 381 -7.41 2.70 29.22
C ASP A 381 -6.40 3.78 29.62
N LYS A 382 -5.24 3.82 28.95
CA LYS A 382 -4.24 4.88 29.12
C LYS A 382 -4.67 6.17 28.42
N LEU A 383 -5.38 6.07 27.30
CA LEU A 383 -5.90 7.24 26.58
C LEU A 383 -7.05 7.93 27.34
N LEU A 384 -7.84 7.15 28.09
CA LEU A 384 -8.94 7.65 28.91
C LEU A 384 -8.49 8.20 30.27
N ASN A 385 -7.34 7.73 30.78
CA ASN A 385 -6.75 8.18 32.05
C ASN A 385 -5.28 8.60 31.81
N PRO A 386 -5.05 9.73 31.13
CA PRO A 386 -3.71 10.17 30.71
C PRO A 386 -2.77 10.53 31.86
#